data_AF-A0A183CU19-F1
#
_entry.id   AF-A0A183CU19-F1
#
_cell.length_a   1.000
_cell.length_b   1.000
_cell.length_c   1.000
_cell.angle_alpha   90.00
_cell.angle_beta   90.00
_cell.angle_gamma   90.00
#
_symmetry.space_group_name_H-M   'P 1'
#
loop_
_entity.id
_entity.type
_entity.pdbx_description
1 polymer ?
#
loop_
_entity_poly.entity_id
_entity_poly.type
_entity_poly.pdbx_seq_one_letter_code
_entity_poly.pdbx_strand_id
1 'polypeptide(L)'
;MLNSFLLWSFAGFIFAVHAEVFFKEEFSDDSWTDRWITSKHKEDYGKFELSHGKFFGDKVRDQGLKTGQDARFYAISAKFPKKFSNKGKPVVIQFTIKHEQNIDCGGGYLK
;
A
#
# COMPACT_ATOMS: atom_id res chain seq x y z
N MET A 1 28.37 -51.54 23.59
CA MET A 1 28.49 -50.09 23.83
C MET A 1 28.90 -49.41 22.52
N LEU A 2 27.97 -49.28 21.58
CA LEU A 2 28.14 -48.51 20.35
C LEU A 2 26.73 -48.06 19.95
N ASN A 3 26.57 -46.84 19.45
CA ASN A 3 25.31 -46.16 19.08
C ASN A 3 24.64 -45.28 20.15
N SER A 4 25.39 -44.44 20.85
CA SER A 4 24.82 -43.25 21.53
C SER A 4 25.17 -41.91 20.83
N PHE A 5 25.89 -41.95 19.71
CA PHE A 5 26.38 -40.73 19.05
C PHE A 5 25.54 -40.23 17.86
N LEU A 6 24.41 -40.87 17.54
CA LEU A 6 23.64 -40.55 16.33
C LEU A 6 22.39 -39.67 16.55
N LEU A 7 22.28 -38.98 17.69
CA LEU A 7 21.05 -38.23 18.04
C LEU A 7 21.23 -36.73 18.29
N TRP A 8 22.44 -36.19 18.09
CA TRP A 8 22.68 -34.77 18.28
C TRP A 8 23.38 -34.23 17.04
N SER A 9 22.64 -33.66 16.08
CA SER A 9 23.10 -32.58 15.18
C SER A 9 22.11 -32.34 14.03
N PHE A 10 20.87 -31.98 14.30
CA PHE A 10 20.01 -31.31 13.30
C PHE A 10 19.01 -30.37 13.99
N ALA A 11 19.48 -29.55 14.93
CA ALA A 11 18.73 -28.38 15.38
C ALA A 11 19.09 -27.20 14.47
N GLY A 12 18.49 -27.17 13.27
CA GLY A 12 18.60 -26.01 12.38
C GLY A 12 17.82 -24.84 12.99
N PHE A 13 18.52 -23.79 13.43
CA PHE A 13 17.89 -22.54 13.84
C PHE A 13 17.33 -21.83 12.59
N ILE A 14 16.03 -21.91 12.39
CA ILE A 14 15.32 -21.08 11.42
C ILE A 14 15.19 -19.68 12.06
N PHE A 15 16.03 -18.74 11.63
CA PHE A 15 15.83 -17.34 11.96
C PHE A 15 14.65 -16.80 11.13
N ALA A 16 13.49 -16.64 11.76
CA ALA A 16 12.35 -15.97 11.15
C ALA A 16 12.58 -14.45 11.19
N VAL A 17 12.73 -13.82 10.03
CA VAL A 17 12.73 -12.36 9.91
C VAL A 17 11.28 -11.90 9.84
N HIS A 18 10.82 -11.13 10.83
CA HIS A 18 9.45 -10.63 10.89
C HIS A 18 9.44 -9.10 10.70
N ALA A 19 8.68 -8.62 9.72
CA ALA A 19 8.38 -7.20 9.54
C ALA A 19 6.91 -6.96 9.91
N GLU A 20 6.65 -5.98 10.78
CA GLU A 20 5.29 -5.58 11.12
C GLU A 20 4.69 -4.73 9.98
N VAL A 21 3.53 -5.15 9.47
CA VAL A 21 2.80 -4.41 8.42
C VAL A 21 1.76 -3.51 9.09
N PHE A 22 2.06 -2.21 9.14
CA PHE A 22 1.18 -1.22 9.77
C PHE A 22 -0.01 -0.81 8.89
N PHE A 23 0.17 -0.82 7.57
CA PHE A 23 -0.86 -0.48 6.59
C PHE A 23 -0.58 -1.22 5.29
N LYS A 24 -1.63 -1.75 4.68
CA LYS A 24 -1.60 -2.39 3.37
C LYS A 24 -2.90 -2.09 2.67
N GLU A 25 -2.81 -1.58 1.45
CA GLU A 25 -3.95 -1.37 0.56
C GLU A 25 -3.55 -1.84 -0.83
N GLU A 26 -4.35 -2.72 -1.40
CA GLU A 26 -4.18 -3.31 -2.73
C GLU A 26 -5.37 -3.02 -3.63
N PHE A 27 -6.42 -2.37 -3.11
CA PHE A 27 -7.64 -2.04 -3.83
C PHE A 27 -8.29 -3.23 -4.55
N SER A 28 -8.15 -4.43 -3.97
CA SER A 28 -8.68 -5.69 -4.49
C SER A 28 -10.20 -5.85 -4.30
N ASP A 29 -10.89 -4.84 -3.78
CA ASP A 29 -12.31 -4.84 -3.48
C ASP A 29 -12.94 -3.44 -3.65
N ASP A 30 -14.26 -3.43 -3.85
CA ASP A 30 -15.05 -2.20 -4.01
C ASP A 30 -15.31 -1.47 -2.68
N SER A 31 -14.99 -2.08 -1.53
CA SER A 31 -15.19 -1.49 -0.19
C SER A 31 -14.08 -0.51 0.21
N TRP A 32 -13.19 -0.14 -0.72
CA TRP A 32 -12.14 0.86 -0.49
C TRP A 32 -12.71 2.21 -0.02
N THR A 33 -13.95 2.54 -0.42
CA THR A 33 -14.64 3.78 0.01
C THR A 33 -14.93 3.81 1.51
N ASP A 34 -14.96 2.67 2.18
CA ASP A 34 -15.13 2.60 3.64
C ASP A 34 -13.81 2.89 4.38
N ARG A 35 -12.67 2.70 3.70
CA ARG A 35 -11.31 2.86 4.24
C ARG A 35 -10.72 4.23 3.93
N TRP A 36 -11.09 4.82 2.80
CA TRP A 36 -10.55 6.08 2.30
C TRP A 36 -11.57 7.20 2.37
N ILE A 37 -11.20 8.29 3.05
CA ILE A 37 -12.09 9.42 3.31
C ILE A 37 -11.60 10.65 2.54
N THR A 38 -12.47 11.22 1.71
CA THR A 38 -12.23 12.49 1.02
C THR A 38 -12.37 13.66 1.99
N SER A 39 -11.41 14.60 1.94
CA SER A 39 -11.46 15.81 2.75
C SER A 39 -12.66 16.68 2.39
N LYS A 40 -13.26 17.30 3.41
CA LYS A 40 -14.34 18.30 3.26
C LYS A 40 -13.86 19.74 3.42
N HIS A 41 -12.54 19.96 3.45
CA HIS A 41 -11.98 21.31 3.62
C HIS A 41 -12.29 22.24 2.45
N LYS A 42 -12.46 21.69 1.24
CA LYS A 42 -12.93 22.39 0.05
C LYS A 42 -14.01 21.55 -0.61
N GLU A 43 -14.98 22.20 -1.24
CA GLU A 43 -16.09 21.52 -1.90
C GLU A 43 -15.72 20.98 -3.28
N ASP A 44 -14.69 21.54 -3.90
CA ASP A 44 -14.36 21.37 -5.31
C ASP A 44 -13.15 20.45 -5.55
N TYR A 45 -12.83 19.61 -4.57
CA TYR A 45 -11.81 18.57 -4.72
C TYR A 45 -12.17 17.60 -5.86
N GLY A 46 -11.14 17.15 -6.57
CA GLY A 46 -11.25 16.10 -7.58
C GLY A 46 -11.66 14.77 -6.96
N LYS A 47 -12.35 13.96 -7.75
CA LYS A 47 -12.85 12.64 -7.38
C LYS A 47 -11.85 11.57 -7.78
N PHE A 48 -11.59 10.65 -6.85
CA PHE A 48 -10.90 9.42 -7.16
C PHE A 48 -11.89 8.38 -7.68
N GLU A 49 -11.44 7.56 -8.62
CA GLU A 49 -12.15 6.39 -9.12
C GLU A 49 -11.24 5.16 -9.01
N LEU A 50 -11.86 3.98 -8.83
CA LEU A 50 -11.12 2.72 -8.89
C LEU A 50 -10.95 2.33 -10.36
N SER A 51 -9.70 2.14 -10.80
CA SER A 51 -9.42 1.79 -12.19
C SER A 51 -8.10 1.04 -12.31
N HIS A 52 -8.03 0.12 -13.27
CA HIS A 52 -6.77 -0.48 -13.75
C HIS A 52 -6.18 0.29 -14.96
N GLY A 53 -6.83 1.38 -15.39
CA GLY A 53 -6.42 2.16 -16.57
C GLY A 53 -6.71 1.48 -17.91
N LYS A 54 -6.24 2.09 -18.99
CA LYS A 54 -6.42 1.60 -20.38
C LYS A 54 -5.55 0.38 -20.68
N PHE A 55 -4.40 0.26 -20.03
CA PHE A 55 -3.50 -0.88 -20.16
C PHE A 55 -3.02 -1.35 -18.78
N PHE A 56 -2.93 -2.65 -18.57
CA PHE A 56 -2.61 -3.26 -17.28
C PHE A 56 -1.91 -4.60 -17.54
N GLY A 57 -1.14 -5.09 -16.56
CA GLY A 57 -0.62 -6.45 -16.58
C GLY A 57 -1.67 -7.44 -16.09
N ASP A 58 -2.38 -7.11 -15.01
CA ASP A 58 -3.48 -7.89 -14.45
C ASP A 58 -4.65 -6.97 -14.08
N LYS A 59 -5.86 -7.33 -14.51
CA LYS A 59 -7.06 -6.49 -14.35
C LYS A 59 -7.45 -6.22 -12.90
N VAL A 60 -7.22 -7.19 -12.02
CA VAL A 60 -7.68 -7.15 -10.62
C VAL A 60 -6.56 -6.58 -9.76
N ARG A 61 -5.35 -7.12 -9.89
CA ARG A 61 -4.19 -6.71 -9.08
C ARG A 61 -3.74 -5.27 -9.39
N ASP A 62 -3.87 -4.82 -10.64
CA ASP A 62 -3.41 -3.49 -11.03
C ASP A 62 -4.50 -2.42 -10.89
N GLN A 63 -5.64 -2.74 -10.23
CA GLN A 63 -6.59 -1.71 -9.82
C GLN A 63 -5.97 -0.79 -8.77
N GLY A 64 -6.31 0.50 -8.85
CA GLY A 64 -5.92 1.47 -7.84
C GLY A 64 -6.70 2.77 -7.97
N LEU A 65 -6.38 3.73 -7.09
CA LEU A 65 -6.99 5.06 -7.15
C LEU A 65 -6.43 5.85 -8.33
N LYS A 66 -7.35 6.24 -9.21
CA LYS A 66 -7.07 7.12 -10.34
C LYS A 66 -7.76 8.47 -10.12
N THR A 67 -7.05 9.55 -10.43
CA THR A 67 -7.60 10.91 -10.48
C THR A 67 -8.50 11.06 -11.70
N GLY A 68 -9.76 11.45 -11.52
CA GLY A 68 -10.77 11.48 -12.59
C GLY A 68 -10.92 12.80 -13.35
N GLN A 69 -10.32 13.89 -12.88
CA GLN A 69 -10.55 15.26 -13.38
C GLN A 69 -9.25 16.06 -13.51
N ASP A 70 -9.10 16.77 -14.62
CA ASP A 70 -7.96 17.65 -14.88
C ASP A 70 -8.02 18.94 -14.03
N ALA A 71 -6.85 19.53 -13.76
CA ALA A 71 -6.70 20.80 -13.05
C ALA A 71 -7.47 20.88 -11.71
N ARG A 72 -7.50 19.76 -10.96
CA ARG A 72 -8.11 19.68 -9.63
C ARG A 72 -7.08 19.40 -8.54
N PHE A 73 -7.31 19.96 -7.37
CA PHE A 73 -6.67 19.47 -6.15
C PHE A 73 -7.35 18.18 -5.70
N TYR A 74 -6.56 17.29 -5.09
CA TYR A 74 -7.04 16.04 -4.54
C TYR A 74 -6.65 15.94 -3.07
N ALA A 75 -7.57 15.43 -2.25
CA ALA A 75 -7.36 15.25 -0.82
C ALA A 75 -8.17 14.05 -0.32
N ILE A 76 -7.49 12.91 -0.21
CA ILE A 76 -8.05 11.68 0.35
C ILE A 76 -7.05 11.10 1.36
N SER A 77 -7.55 10.43 2.39
CA SER A 77 -6.71 9.80 3.40
C SER A 77 -7.32 8.50 3.90
N ALA A 78 -6.49 7.51 4.16
CA ALA A 78 -6.86 6.30 4.88
C ALA A 78 -6.26 6.31 6.28
N LYS A 79 -7.03 5.86 7.27
CA LYS A 79 -6.56 5.75 8.64
C LYS A 79 -5.84 4.40 8.81
N PHE A 80 -4.68 4.43 9.47
CA PHE A 80 -4.01 3.20 9.90
C PHE A 80 -4.92 2.43 10.87
N PRO A 81 -5.03 1.09 10.76
CA PRO A 81 -5.82 0.27 11.69
C PRO A 81 -5.42 0.47 13.15
N LYS A 82 -4.12 0.69 13.40
CA LYS A 82 -3.55 0.97 14.72
C LYS A 82 -2.57 2.13 14.64
N LYS A 83 -2.54 2.97 15.68
CA LYS A 83 -1.49 3.97 15.84
C LYS A 83 -0.16 3.26 16.11
N PHE A 84 0.93 3.76 15.56
CA PHE A 84 2.27 3.21 15.78
C PHE A 84 3.30 4.33 15.94
N SER A 85 4.49 3.96 16.42
CA SER A 85 5.67 4.81 16.44
C SER A 85 6.85 4.04 15.88
N ASN A 86 7.66 4.70 15.05
CA ASN A 86 8.90 4.15 14.52
C ASN A 86 10.14 4.57 15.33
N LYS A 87 9.99 5.09 16.56
CA LYS A 87 11.14 5.51 17.37
C LYS A 87 12.10 4.32 17.60
N GLY A 88 13.35 4.49 17.18
CA GLY A 88 14.37 3.44 17.28
C GLY A 88 14.20 2.26 16.34
N LYS A 89 13.29 2.34 15.36
CA LYS A 89 13.06 1.31 14.34
C LYS A 89 13.07 1.92 12.93
N PRO A 90 13.57 1.21 11.90
CA PRO A 90 13.40 1.65 10.53
C PRO A 90 11.91 1.67 10.15
N VAL A 91 11.53 2.61 9.30
CA VAL A 91 10.20 2.66 8.68
C VAL A 91 10.37 2.55 7.16
N VAL A 92 9.48 1.79 6.53
CA VAL A 92 9.42 1.67 5.08
C VAL A 92 8.03 2.10 4.64
N ILE A 93 8.00 3.04 3.69
CA ILE A 93 6.77 3.47 3.02
C ILE A 93 6.96 3.12 1.55
N GLN A 94 6.06 2.31 1.01
CA GLN A 94 6.13 1.83 -0.35
C GLN A 94 4.75 1.99 -1.00
N PHE A 95 4.75 2.51 -2.22
CA PHE A 95 3.57 2.64 -3.05
C PHE A 95 3.98 2.68 -4.52
N THR A 96 3.05 2.36 -5.41
CA THR A 96 3.25 2.38 -6.86
C THR A 96 2.49 3.55 -7.46
N ILE A 97 3.08 4.21 -8.45
CA ILE A 97 2.44 5.28 -9.22
C ILE A 97 2.56 4.96 -10.70
N LYS A 98 1.48 5.22 -11.42
CA LYS A 98 1.43 5.11 -12.88
C LYS A 98 0.83 6.39 -13.46
N HIS A 99 1.65 7.17 -14.15
CA HIS A 99 1.18 8.32 -14.93
C HIS A 99 0.80 7.86 -16.34
N GLU A 100 -0.37 7.20 -16.45
CA GLU A 100 -0.88 6.68 -17.73
C GLU A 100 -1.13 7.79 -18.76
N GLN A 101 -1.52 8.96 -18.30
CA GLN A 101 -1.98 10.09 -19.12
C GLN A 101 -0.85 10.92 -19.74
N ASN A 102 0.42 10.53 -19.59
CA ASN A 102 1.58 11.35 -19.93
C ASN A 102 1.50 12.73 -19.28
N ILE A 103 1.47 12.73 -17.93
CA ILE A 103 1.23 13.93 -17.14
C ILE A 103 2.20 15.07 -17.50
N ASP A 104 1.66 16.27 -17.65
CA ASP A 104 2.43 17.49 -17.89
C ASP A 104 2.80 18.19 -16.57
N CYS A 105 1.86 18.26 -15.62
CA CYS A 105 2.03 18.84 -14.29
C CYS A 105 1.11 18.16 -13.25
N GLY A 106 1.71 17.58 -12.20
CA GLY A 106 0.95 17.07 -11.06
C GLY A 106 1.81 16.31 -10.07
N GLY A 107 1.36 16.26 -8.81
CA GLY A 107 2.06 15.55 -7.73
C GLY A 107 1.73 14.06 -7.69
N GLY A 108 2.73 13.24 -7.39
CA GLY A 108 2.59 11.80 -7.12
C GLY A 108 3.31 11.43 -5.83
N TYR A 109 2.87 11.98 -4.70
CA TYR A 109 3.49 11.72 -3.40
C TYR A 109 2.44 11.51 -2.31
N LEU A 110 2.81 10.75 -1.28
CA LEU A 110 2.01 10.53 -0.07
C LEU A 110 2.39 11.53 1.03
N LYS A 111 1.54 11.64 2.04
CA LYS A 111 1.78 12.40 3.28
C LYS A 111 1.48 11.54 4.49
#